data_AF-A0A1N6JHQ0-F1
#
_entry.id   AF-A0A1N6JHQ0-F1
#
_cell.length_a   1.000
_cell.length_b   1.000
_cell.length_c   1.000
_cell.angle_alpha   90.00
_cell.angle_beta   90.00
_cell.angle_gamma   90.00
#
_symmetry.space_group_name_H-M   'P 1'
#
loop_
_entity.id
_entity.type
_entity.pdbx_description
1 polymer ?
#
loop_
_entity_poly.entity_id
_entity_poly.type
_entity_poly.pdbx_seq_one_letter_code
_entity_poly.pdbx_strand_id
1 'polypeptide(L)'
;MFEIGKEYSREDIHRVTGGCKQAFLPVKGGKVVAARLRQDLNPYAPDVIVCDSSAASRAAGRTLARQTEPVPVFVRTASDRFRYMGEYVTEESLTAPLDYEKYVKNSGFTLGQISRVLKMKRR
;
A
#
# COMPACT_ATOMS: atom_id res chain seq x y z
N MET A 1 -16.38 8.95 5.54
CA MET A 1 -16.10 8.22 4.29
C MET A 1 -15.21 9.09 3.42
N PHE A 2 -14.27 8.51 2.67
CA PHE A 2 -13.39 9.26 1.76
C PHE A 2 -14.05 9.47 0.39
N GLU A 3 -13.63 10.51 -0.32
CA GLU A 3 -14.14 10.91 -1.62
C GLU A 3 -13.04 10.76 -2.68
N ILE A 4 -13.33 10.06 -3.77
CA ILE A 4 -12.35 9.72 -4.81
C ILE A 4 -11.76 11.01 -5.38
N GLY A 5 -10.43 11.06 -5.52
CA GLY A 5 -9.70 12.21 -6.05
C GLY A 5 -9.45 13.32 -5.03
N LYS A 6 -10.15 13.31 -3.87
CA LYS A 6 -9.91 14.26 -2.79
C LYS A 6 -8.62 13.94 -2.04
N GLU A 7 -8.00 14.98 -1.52
CA GLU A 7 -6.77 14.88 -0.75
C GLU A 7 -7.03 14.96 0.75
N TYR A 8 -6.28 14.15 1.48
CA TYR A 8 -6.36 14.03 2.92
C TYR A 8 -4.95 14.12 3.52
N SER A 9 -4.86 14.68 4.72
CA SER A 9 -3.64 14.58 5.51
C SER A 9 -3.47 13.18 6.08
N ARG A 10 -2.26 12.85 6.54
CA ARG A 10 -2.02 11.61 7.28
C ARG A 10 -2.89 11.53 8.53
N GLU A 11 -3.15 12.66 9.18
CA GLU A 11 -3.99 12.76 10.37
C GLU A 11 -5.47 12.50 10.05
N ASP A 12 -5.99 13.06 8.95
CA ASP A 12 -7.36 12.80 8.50
C ASP A 12 -7.58 11.32 8.20
N ILE A 13 -6.63 10.69 7.52
CA ILE A 13 -6.68 9.25 7.22
C ILE A 13 -6.67 8.45 8.53
N HIS A 14 -5.73 8.75 9.42
CA HIS A 14 -5.59 8.04 10.70
C HIS A 14 -6.84 8.17 11.59
N ARG A 15 -7.46 9.36 11.65
CA ARG A 15 -8.69 9.58 12.42
C ARG A 15 -9.82 8.64 12.01
N VAL A 16 -9.91 8.30 10.72
CA VAL A 16 -10.94 7.42 10.16
C VAL A 16 -10.53 5.95 10.26
N THR A 17 -9.31 5.60 9.84
CA THR A 17 -8.89 4.18 9.69
C THR A 17 -8.25 3.62 10.95
N GLY A 18 -7.63 4.46 11.79
CA GLY A 18 -6.80 4.07 12.91
C GLY A 18 -5.46 3.45 12.48
N GLY A 19 -4.96 2.51 13.29
CA GLY A 19 -3.67 1.84 13.09
C GLY A 19 -2.45 2.75 13.29
N CYS A 20 -1.25 2.25 13.02
CA CYS A 20 -0.03 3.05 13.18
C CYS A 20 0.00 4.24 12.21
N LYS A 21 0.13 5.47 12.73
CA LYS A 21 0.08 6.69 11.91
C LYS A 21 1.21 6.78 10.87
N GLN A 22 2.39 6.23 11.13
CA GLN A 22 3.54 6.34 10.23
C GLN A 22 3.66 5.20 9.20
N ALA A 23 3.02 4.06 9.43
CA ALA A 23 3.15 2.89 8.55
C ALA A 23 2.49 3.12 7.18
N PHE A 24 3.10 2.74 6.06
CA PHE A 24 2.43 2.85 4.76
C PHE A 24 1.22 1.90 4.65
N LEU A 25 1.27 0.74 5.32
CA LEU A 25 0.14 -0.18 5.52
C LEU A 25 -0.21 -0.25 7.03
N PRO A 26 -0.98 0.71 7.58
CA PRO A 26 -1.41 0.65 8.97
C PRO A 26 -2.21 -0.62 9.24
N VAL A 27 -1.91 -1.27 10.37
CA VAL A 27 -2.65 -2.45 10.86
C VAL A 27 -3.41 -2.08 12.13
N LYS A 28 -4.66 -2.53 12.24
CA LYS A 28 -5.51 -2.44 13.45
C LYS A 28 -6.34 -3.71 13.56
N GLY A 29 -6.37 -4.33 14.74
CA GLY A 29 -7.13 -5.57 14.95
C GLY A 29 -6.71 -6.72 14.04
N GLY A 30 -5.41 -6.81 13.70
CA GLY A 30 -4.87 -7.86 12.82
C GLY A 30 -5.14 -7.67 11.32
N LYS A 31 -5.80 -6.58 10.91
CA LYS A 31 -6.14 -6.27 9.52
C LYS A 31 -5.43 -5.01 9.04
N VAL A 32 -5.11 -4.96 7.75
CA VAL A 32 -4.65 -3.71 7.12
C VAL A 32 -5.86 -2.82 6.88
N VAL A 33 -5.78 -1.57 7.35
CA VAL A 33 -6.93 -0.65 7.36
C VAL A 33 -6.83 0.49 6.34
N ALA A 34 -5.67 0.65 5.69
CA ALA A 34 -5.44 1.58 4.59
C ALA A 34 -4.16 1.21 3.85
N ALA A 35 -3.96 1.78 2.66
CA ALA A 35 -2.65 1.85 2.01
C ALA A 35 -2.30 3.30 1.69
N ARG A 36 -1.14 3.78 2.17
CA ARG A 36 -0.65 5.16 1.99
C ARG A 36 0.65 5.11 1.19
N LEU A 37 0.52 5.15 -0.12
CA LEU A 37 1.58 4.83 -1.06
C LEU A 37 2.33 6.08 -1.46
N ARG A 38 3.64 5.94 -1.63
CA ARG A 38 4.49 6.96 -2.23
C ARG A 38 4.91 6.48 -3.61
N GLN A 39 4.77 7.32 -4.63
CA GLN A 39 5.08 6.94 -6.02
C GLN A 39 6.55 6.58 -6.23
N ASP A 40 7.47 7.21 -5.50
CA ASP A 40 8.91 6.88 -5.55
C ASP A 40 9.24 5.48 -5.04
N LEU A 41 8.37 4.88 -4.22
CA LEU A 41 8.50 3.51 -3.71
C LEU A 41 7.52 2.54 -4.37
N ASN A 42 6.45 3.05 -4.97
CA ASN A 42 5.38 2.29 -5.61
C ASN A 42 5.06 2.95 -6.96
N PRO A 43 5.88 2.74 -8.00
CA PRO A 43 5.74 3.42 -9.29
C PRO A 43 4.41 3.14 -10.00
N TYR A 44 3.81 1.99 -9.68
CA TYR A 44 2.56 1.49 -10.25
C TYR A 44 1.38 1.59 -9.27
N ALA A 45 1.50 2.41 -8.22
CA ALA A 45 0.38 2.70 -7.35
C ALA A 45 -0.77 3.38 -8.14
N PRO A 46 -2.05 3.08 -7.85
CA PRO A 46 -2.54 2.22 -6.76
C PRO A 46 -2.63 0.73 -7.12
N ASP A 47 -2.48 0.37 -8.40
CA ASP A 47 -2.73 -0.98 -8.92
C ASP A 47 -1.68 -2.00 -8.45
N VAL A 48 -0.51 -1.53 -7.99
CA VAL A 48 0.53 -2.37 -7.43
C VAL A 48 1.14 -1.74 -6.18
N ILE A 49 1.32 -2.57 -5.15
CA ILE A 49 2.00 -2.22 -3.90
C ILE A 49 3.29 -3.03 -3.77
N VAL A 50 4.40 -2.35 -3.54
CA VAL A 50 5.71 -2.95 -3.31
C VAL A 50 5.97 -3.00 -1.81
N CYS A 51 6.22 -4.19 -1.27
CA CYS A 51 6.58 -4.38 0.13
C CYS A 51 8.06 -4.76 0.23
N ASP A 52 8.85 -3.91 0.89
CA ASP A 52 10.25 -4.21 1.20
C ASP A 52 10.40 -5.34 2.25
N SER A 53 11.64 -5.69 2.53
CA SER A 53 12.07 -6.73 3.48
C SER A 53 12.22 -6.23 4.93
N SER A 54 11.81 -5.01 5.25
CA SER A 54 11.68 -4.60 6.66
C SER A 54 10.63 -5.46 7.36
N ALA A 55 10.83 -5.72 8.65
CA ALA A 55 9.91 -6.59 9.42
C ALA A 55 8.46 -6.10 9.38
N ALA A 56 8.26 -4.78 9.50
CA ALA A 56 6.95 -4.14 9.48
C ALA A 56 6.27 -4.26 8.10
N SER A 57 6.97 -3.91 7.02
CA SER A 57 6.45 -4.03 5.65
C SER A 57 6.13 -5.47 5.28
N ARG A 58 7.03 -6.40 5.59
CA ARG A 58 6.83 -7.83 5.33
C ARG A 58 5.61 -8.38 6.07
N ALA A 59 5.43 -8.01 7.34
CA ALA A 59 4.27 -8.44 8.11
C ALA A 59 2.97 -7.88 7.53
N ALA A 60 2.90 -6.57 7.30
CA ALA A 60 1.71 -5.91 6.76
C ALA A 60 1.37 -6.39 5.34
N GLY A 61 2.37 -6.58 4.49
CA GLY A 61 2.20 -7.13 3.15
C GLY A 61 1.65 -8.55 3.15
N ARG A 62 2.10 -9.42 4.09
CA ARG A 62 1.51 -10.77 4.26
C ARG A 62 0.06 -10.72 4.75
N THR A 63 -0.25 -9.78 5.65
CA THR A 63 -1.62 -9.58 6.12
C THR A 63 -2.53 -9.14 4.98
N LEU A 64 -2.15 -8.08 4.24
CA LEU A 64 -2.95 -7.58 3.12
C LEU A 64 -3.14 -8.64 2.04
N ALA A 65 -2.11 -9.44 1.74
CA ALA A 65 -2.18 -10.53 0.77
C ALA A 65 -3.27 -11.57 1.05
N ARG A 66 -3.61 -11.78 2.32
CA ARG A 66 -4.60 -12.77 2.77
C ARG A 66 -5.96 -12.15 3.01
N GLN A 67 -6.04 -10.82 3.08
CA GLN A 67 -7.26 -10.09 3.39
C GLN A 67 -8.14 -9.98 2.15
N THR A 68 -9.42 -10.32 2.31
CA THR A 68 -10.41 -10.25 1.23
C THR A 68 -11.19 -8.95 1.25
N GLU A 69 -11.21 -8.27 2.40
CA GLU A 69 -11.87 -7.00 2.61
C GLU A 69 -11.11 -5.87 1.89
N PRO A 70 -11.83 -5.00 1.15
CA PRO A 70 -11.21 -3.85 0.51
C PRO A 70 -10.57 -2.92 1.54
N VAL A 71 -9.49 -2.25 1.14
CA VAL A 71 -8.83 -1.21 1.92
C VAL A 71 -8.82 0.11 1.16
N PRO A 72 -8.96 1.25 1.85
CA PRO A 72 -8.84 2.55 1.22
C PRO A 72 -7.38 2.79 0.81
N VAL A 73 -7.16 3.07 -0.48
CA VAL A 73 -5.83 3.34 -1.03
C VAL A 73 -5.66 4.83 -1.28
N PHE A 74 -4.52 5.36 -0.86
CA PHE A 74 -4.14 6.74 -1.04
C PHE A 74 -2.75 6.85 -1.65
N VAL A 75 -2.57 7.79 -2.57
CA VAL A 75 -1.28 8.06 -3.21
C VAL A 75 -0.81 9.45 -2.81
N ARG A 76 0.43 9.53 -2.33
CA ARG A 76 1.03 10.79 -1.88
C ARG A 76 1.21 11.76 -3.04
N THR A 77 0.68 12.98 -2.89
CA THR A 77 0.83 14.09 -3.82
C THR A 77 1.80 15.16 -3.29
N ALA A 78 1.93 15.29 -1.96
CA ALA A 78 2.91 16.16 -1.28
C ALA A 78 3.30 15.59 0.10
N SER A 79 4.22 16.25 0.83
CA SER A 79 4.81 15.76 2.10
C SER A 79 3.81 15.21 3.13
N ASP A 80 2.63 15.83 3.22
CA ASP A 80 1.52 15.36 4.07
C ASP A 80 0.16 15.43 3.34
N ARG A 81 0.16 15.19 2.02
CA ARG A 81 -1.06 15.18 1.21
C ARG A 81 -1.14 13.88 0.43
N PHE A 82 -2.29 13.22 0.56
CA PHE A 82 -2.55 11.92 -0.02
C PHE A 82 -3.90 11.96 -0.72
N ARG A 83 -3.90 11.71 -2.03
CA ARG A 83 -5.12 11.60 -2.83
C ARG A 83 -5.73 10.23 -2.65
N TYR A 84 -7.02 10.18 -2.31
CA TYR A 84 -7.76 8.92 -2.21
C TYR A 84 -8.08 8.36 -3.60
N MET A 85 -7.74 7.10 -3.83
CA MET A 85 -7.86 6.41 -5.12
C MET A 85 -9.04 5.42 -5.16
N GLY A 86 -9.71 5.19 -4.04
CA GLY A 86 -10.80 4.22 -3.90
C GLY A 86 -10.46 3.04 -2.98
N GLU A 87 -11.37 2.08 -2.94
CA GLU A 87 -11.23 0.82 -2.21
C GLU A 87 -10.62 -0.26 -3.12
N TYR A 88 -9.61 -0.97 -2.63
CA TYR A 88 -8.92 -2.01 -3.38
C TYR A 88 -8.80 -3.29 -2.56
N VAL A 89 -8.90 -4.43 -3.25
CA VAL A 89 -8.57 -5.75 -2.71
C VAL A 89 -7.31 -6.27 -3.38
N THR A 90 -6.54 -7.12 -2.68
CA THR A 90 -5.45 -7.85 -3.33
C THR A 90 -6.04 -8.87 -4.32
N GLU A 91 -5.63 -8.78 -5.58
CA GLU A 91 -5.92 -9.77 -6.61
C GLU A 91 -4.86 -10.87 -6.61
N GLU A 92 -3.58 -10.48 -6.50
CA GLU A 92 -2.46 -11.41 -6.63
C GLU A 92 -1.29 -11.00 -5.74
N SER A 93 -0.52 -11.99 -5.32
CA SER A 93 0.59 -11.85 -4.39
C SER A 93 1.83 -12.51 -4.97
N LEU A 94 2.78 -11.71 -5.44
CA LEU A 94 3.99 -12.15 -6.12
C LEU A 94 5.17 -12.17 -5.13
N THR A 95 5.94 -13.26 -5.12
CA THR A 95 7.12 -13.42 -4.25
C THR A 95 8.37 -13.88 -4.98
N ALA A 96 8.28 -14.32 -6.24
CA ALA A 96 9.46 -14.64 -7.04
C ALA A 96 9.92 -13.38 -7.80
N PRO A 97 11.23 -13.03 -7.76
CA PRO A 97 11.74 -11.81 -8.40
C PRO A 97 11.38 -11.66 -9.88
N LEU A 98 11.42 -12.77 -10.64
CA LEU A 98 11.08 -12.77 -12.07
C LEU A 98 9.63 -12.33 -12.35
N ASP A 99 8.71 -12.56 -11.42
CA ASP A 99 7.31 -12.20 -11.59
C ASP A 99 7.06 -10.71 -11.33
N TYR A 100 7.87 -10.10 -10.44
CA TYR A 100 7.62 -8.75 -9.95
C TYR A 100 8.63 -7.69 -10.37
N GLU A 101 9.74 -8.06 -11.01
CA GLU A 101 10.85 -7.14 -11.32
C GLU A 101 10.40 -5.86 -12.03
N LYS A 102 9.47 -5.98 -12.98
CA LYS A 102 8.92 -4.87 -13.76
C LYS A 102 8.22 -3.83 -12.88
N TYR A 103 7.63 -4.24 -11.76
CA TYR A 103 6.91 -3.36 -10.83
C TYR A 103 7.83 -2.64 -9.84
N VAL A 104 9.04 -3.16 -9.66
CA VAL A 104 10.09 -2.59 -8.80
C VAL A 104 10.98 -1.65 -9.61
N LYS A 105 10.99 -1.78 -10.94
CA LYS A 105 11.69 -0.86 -11.84
C LYS A 105 11.24 0.58 -11.57
N ASN A 106 12.20 1.49 -11.43
CA ASN A 106 12.02 2.90 -11.08
C ASN A 106 11.50 3.16 -9.65
N SER A 107 11.45 2.14 -8.79
CA SER A 107 11.30 2.35 -7.35
C SER A 107 12.65 2.66 -6.72
N GLY A 108 12.64 3.22 -5.50
CA GLY A 108 13.83 3.37 -4.68
C GLY A 108 14.42 2.06 -4.12
N PHE A 109 13.90 0.89 -4.50
CA PHE A 109 14.33 -0.42 -4.01
C PHE A 109 15.06 -1.24 -5.08
N THR A 110 15.98 -2.09 -4.62
CA THR A 110 16.53 -3.20 -5.41
C THR A 110 15.70 -4.46 -5.24
N LEU A 111 15.81 -5.42 -6.17
CA LEU A 111 15.04 -6.68 -6.11
C LEU A 111 15.28 -7.47 -4.82
N GLY A 112 16.51 -7.47 -4.30
CA GLY A 112 16.87 -8.15 -3.05
C GLY A 112 16.30 -7.49 -1.79
N GLN A 113 15.82 -6.25 -1.89
CA GLN A 113 15.14 -5.55 -0.80
C GLN A 113 13.64 -5.84 -0.76
N ILE A 114 13.07 -6.54 -1.74
CA ILE A 114 11.63 -6.79 -1.82
C ILE A 114 11.28 -8.10 -1.13
N SER A 115 10.21 -8.08 -0.33
CA SER A 115 9.64 -9.29 0.25
C SER A 115 8.45 -9.82 -0.54
N ARG A 116 7.69 -8.91 -1.19
CA ARG A 116 6.57 -9.24 -2.08
C ARG A 116 6.09 -8.02 -2.85
N VAL A 117 5.36 -8.30 -3.92
CA VAL A 117 4.56 -7.32 -4.66
C VAL A 117 3.11 -7.77 -4.68
N LEU A 118 2.19 -6.84 -4.42
CA LEU A 118 0.76 -7.09 -4.41
C LEU A 118 0.14 -6.42 -5.63
N LYS A 119 -0.54 -7.18 -6.48
CA LYS A 119 -1.45 -6.62 -7.47
C LYS A 119 -2.78 -6.36 -6.81
N MET A 120 -3.30 -5.17 -7.03
CA MET A 120 -4.50 -4.65 -6.42
C MET A 120 -5.57 -4.48 -7.49
N LYS A 121 -6.82 -4.73 -7.11
CA LYS A 121 -7.98 -4.52 -7.96
C LYS A 121 -8.98 -3.64 -7.25
N ARG A 122 -9.47 -2.62 -7.95
CA ARG A 122 -10.50 -1.73 -7.44
C ARG A 122 -11.82 -2.47 -7.26
N ARG A 123 -12.52 -2.19 -6.16
CA ARG A 123 -13.82 -2.77 -5.80
C ARG A 123 -14.97 -1.79 -6.02
#